data_AF-A0A849FM58-F1
#
_entry.id   AF-A0A849FM58-F1
#
_cell.length_a   1.000
_cell.length_b   1.000
_cell.length_c   1.000
_cell.angle_alpha   90.00
_cell.angle_beta   90.00
_cell.angle_gamma   90.00
#
_symmetry.space_group_name_H-M   'P 1'
#
loop_
_entity.id
_entity.type
_entity.pdbx_description
1 polymer ?
#
loop_
_entity_poly.entity_id
_entity_poly.type
_entity_poly.pdbx_seq_one_letter_code
_entity_poly.pdbx_strand_id
1 'polypeptide(L)'
;EWLKAPIDGIKDDFFSAIFTGTLIARHTGEHSFELTTEDGTRMYINDQLAIDKWQYRAAGTETYKINLTKGKKYDIRIEYYDGSGSTLMQLRCAEPVKLDPKLGPQMALKGADGNAVYVTFATKDQEKVKMKVGTSLIDIAQARANMEEEFPDFDFNKAVGKGADVWEKELNMIQVEGAENDKAIFYTALTKCFVNPRNLNEGGRYFSPFDLQVHEGQMYTDLSIWDTFRSLHPLWVIVKPQETTDIINGMLNAYQEGGWLPKWPNPWYRSIMMGTHADAVIADAYVKGIRGFDTNLAFEAMLKNANEKGNRGFSGRVGIEHFNEIGYVPTDVFGFYGEPVARTLEFSYDDYCIAQMANALGKADFYEEFMQRSKRYINVLDKETGLVRGKKLNGEWLPPFDKSISVWARGTDHDTEVYYKNHTLLVPHDIPGLADFMGGEEKLVDYLDEFFEKDMYYVGDEFSMHAPYMYNSIGKPWRTQKVVRDMLAKYFFNDVGGLPGNDDCGQVSSWYVFGAMGFYPANPSDPIYQLCSPVFNKVRINVGNGKAFTIIANNNSKENVYIQSAKLNGNSYQSSQIHHETIMAGGELIFEMGSKPNKKWGNYSH
;
A
#
# COMPACT_ATOMS: atom_id res chain seq x y z
N GLU A 1 15.53 31.96 17.28
CA GLU A 1 16.20 30.87 16.56
C GLU A 1 16.23 31.23 15.09
N TRP A 2 17.34 31.00 14.42
CA TRP A 2 17.54 31.27 13.00
C TRP A 2 18.14 30.02 12.37
N LEU A 3 17.42 29.42 11.42
CA LEU A 3 17.77 28.16 10.75
C LEU A 3 17.99 28.35 9.23
N LYS A 4 18.11 29.62 8.78
CA LYS A 4 18.22 30.06 7.38
C LYS A 4 18.94 31.40 7.31
N ALA A 5 19.29 31.85 6.10
CA ALA A 5 19.83 33.17 5.83
C ALA A 5 19.04 34.32 6.50
N PRO A 6 19.72 35.42 6.90
CA PRO A 6 19.15 36.47 7.73
C PRO A 6 18.05 37.30 7.04
N ILE A 7 18.00 37.30 5.70
CA ILE A 7 16.97 37.95 4.86
C ILE A 7 16.84 37.21 3.53
N ASP A 8 15.67 37.29 2.90
CA ASP A 8 15.43 36.74 1.57
C ASP A 8 16.38 37.34 0.52
N GLY A 9 16.98 36.48 -0.31
CA GLY A 9 17.91 36.88 -1.37
C GLY A 9 19.39 36.75 -1.00
N ILE A 10 19.73 36.39 0.24
CA ILE A 10 21.07 35.95 0.64
C ILE A 10 21.10 34.42 0.64
N LYS A 11 22.18 33.81 0.14
CA LYS A 11 22.37 32.36 0.21
C LYS A 11 22.59 31.93 1.66
N ASP A 12 22.18 30.70 1.99
CA ASP A 12 22.35 30.14 3.34
C ASP A 12 23.83 29.96 3.74
N ASP A 13 24.78 30.10 2.80
CA ASP A 13 26.22 30.10 3.05
C ASP A 13 26.88 31.43 2.64
N PHE A 14 28.05 31.72 3.22
CA PHE A 14 28.94 32.85 2.90
C PHE A 14 28.37 34.23 3.24
N PHE A 15 27.88 34.38 4.47
CA PHE A 15 27.42 35.66 4.99
C PHE A 15 27.99 35.95 6.38
N SER A 16 27.94 37.22 6.78
CA SER A 16 28.13 37.62 8.17
C SER A 16 27.02 38.57 8.59
N ALA A 17 26.55 38.42 9.83
CA ALA A 17 25.45 39.19 10.39
C ALA A 17 25.79 39.66 11.81
N ILE A 18 25.22 40.80 12.19
CA ILE A 18 25.28 41.31 13.56
C ILE A 18 23.85 41.37 14.08
N PHE A 19 23.58 40.63 15.14
CA PHE A 19 22.32 40.68 15.87
C PHE A 19 22.49 41.56 17.10
N THR A 20 21.53 42.45 17.34
CA THR A 20 21.50 43.28 18.54
C THR A 20 20.14 43.20 19.21
N GLY A 21 20.12 43.35 20.52
CA GLY A 21 18.90 43.40 21.31
C GLY A 21 19.17 43.79 22.75
N THR A 22 18.13 44.16 23.49
CA THR A 22 18.26 44.53 24.89
C THR A 22 17.51 43.53 25.76
N LEU A 23 18.22 42.87 26.68
CA LEU A 23 17.65 42.03 27.71
C LEU A 23 17.31 42.87 28.94
N ILE A 24 16.08 42.79 29.43
CA ILE A 24 15.71 43.31 30.74
C ILE A 24 15.65 42.13 31.70
N ALA A 25 16.60 42.04 32.64
CA ALA A 25 16.65 40.90 33.55
C ALA A 25 15.40 40.87 34.44
N ARG A 26 14.67 39.76 34.47
CA ARG A 26 13.44 39.63 35.28
C ARG A 26 13.71 39.21 36.71
N HIS A 27 14.89 38.64 36.96
CA HIS A 27 15.34 38.16 38.26
C HIS A 27 16.77 38.64 38.55
N THR A 28 17.12 38.71 39.83
CA THR A 28 18.51 38.99 40.25
C THR A 28 19.22 37.65 40.49
N GLY A 29 20.41 37.47 39.94
CA GLY A 29 21.25 36.28 40.15
C GLY A 29 21.95 35.80 38.88
N GLU A 30 22.55 34.60 38.94
CA GLU A 30 23.33 34.01 37.85
C GLU A 30 22.43 33.56 36.70
N HIS A 31 22.51 34.27 35.57
CA HIS A 31 21.89 33.87 34.32
C HIS A 31 22.90 33.04 33.51
N SER A 32 22.41 32.03 32.79
CA SER A 32 23.21 31.21 31.89
C SER A 32 22.77 31.46 30.46
N PHE A 33 23.63 32.07 29.65
CA PHE A 33 23.43 32.24 28.22
C PHE A 33 24.00 31.03 27.49
N GLU A 34 23.21 30.43 26.62
CA GLU A 34 23.63 29.34 25.74
C GLU A 34 23.51 29.82 24.29
N LEU A 35 24.63 29.85 23.58
CA LEU A 35 24.70 30.24 22.18
C LEU A 35 25.12 29.03 21.35
N THR A 36 24.18 28.48 20.60
CA THR A 36 24.42 27.39 19.66
C THR A 36 24.61 27.97 18.28
N THR A 37 25.78 27.74 17.70
CA THR A 37 26.08 28.12 16.32
C THR A 37 26.89 27.05 15.62
N GLU A 38 26.80 26.99 14.29
CA GLU A 38 27.90 26.51 13.46
C GLU A 38 28.85 27.68 13.12
N ASP A 39 30.03 27.41 12.60
CA ASP A 39 31.02 28.43 12.24
C ASP A 39 31.27 29.53 13.30
N GLY A 40 31.58 30.75 12.85
CA GLY A 40 32.19 31.77 13.69
C GLY A 40 31.17 32.62 14.42
N THR A 41 31.30 32.71 15.75
CA THR A 41 30.45 33.60 16.56
C THR A 41 31.19 34.33 17.66
N ARG A 42 30.75 35.56 17.96
CA ARG A 42 31.12 36.33 19.15
C ARG A 42 29.89 36.92 19.78
N MET A 43 29.73 36.80 21.10
CA MET A 43 28.64 37.42 21.86
C MET A 43 29.19 38.44 22.84
N TYR A 44 28.51 39.57 22.96
CA TYR A 44 28.83 40.64 23.89
C TYR A 44 27.61 40.97 24.76
N ILE A 45 27.86 41.34 26.01
CA ILE A 45 26.86 41.86 26.94
C ILE A 45 27.37 43.21 27.47
N ASN A 46 26.63 44.30 27.25
CA ASN A 46 27.06 45.68 27.49
C ASN A 46 28.45 45.97 26.92
N ASP A 47 28.66 45.59 25.65
CA ASP A 47 29.94 45.67 24.92
C ASP A 47 31.11 44.87 25.52
N GLN A 48 30.89 44.07 26.56
CA GLN A 48 31.90 43.15 27.09
C GLN A 48 31.79 41.79 26.39
N LEU A 49 32.90 41.32 25.82
CA LEU A 49 32.98 40.03 25.13
C LEU A 49 32.70 38.88 26.12
N ALA A 50 31.66 38.12 25.85
CA ALA A 50 31.15 37.02 26.67
C ALA A 50 31.49 35.65 26.08
N ILE A 51 31.34 35.49 24.76
CA ILE A 51 31.66 34.26 24.02
C ILE A 51 32.50 34.65 22.82
N ASP A 52 33.59 33.93 22.57
CA ASP A 52 34.43 34.12 21.39
C ASP A 52 34.83 32.78 20.77
N LYS A 53 34.23 32.49 19.62
CA LYS A 53 34.48 31.33 18.78
C LYS A 53 34.50 31.76 17.32
N TRP A 54 35.34 32.73 16.96
CA TRP A 54 35.44 33.25 15.59
C TRP A 54 36.29 32.35 14.66
N GLN A 55 35.81 31.13 14.39
CA GLN A 55 36.49 30.15 13.52
C GLN A 55 35.49 29.20 12.83
N TYR A 56 35.88 28.59 11.72
CA TYR A 56 35.09 27.54 11.06
C TYR A 56 34.97 26.32 11.97
N ARG A 57 33.74 25.83 12.18
CA ARG A 57 33.48 24.71 13.07
C ARG A 57 32.11 24.08 12.82
N ALA A 58 31.99 22.80 13.16
CA ALA A 58 30.70 22.15 13.27
C ALA A 58 29.83 22.80 14.37
N ALA A 59 28.51 22.60 14.28
CA ALA A 59 27.54 23.07 15.26
C ALA A 59 27.93 22.72 16.70
N GLY A 60 27.94 23.73 17.57
CA GLY A 60 28.25 23.57 18.99
C GLY A 60 27.64 24.67 19.85
N THR A 61 27.38 24.33 21.12
CA THR A 61 26.80 25.24 22.11
C THR A 61 27.87 25.77 23.05
N GLU A 62 27.96 27.09 23.14
CA GLU A 62 28.81 27.78 24.12
C GLU A 62 27.95 28.33 25.25
N THR A 63 28.41 28.19 26.49
CA THR A 63 27.70 28.68 27.66
C THR A 63 28.48 29.78 28.36
N TYR A 64 27.83 30.91 28.63
CA TYR A 64 28.37 32.02 29.41
C TYR A 64 27.45 32.37 30.57
N LYS A 65 28.01 32.48 31.77
CA LYS A 65 27.26 32.77 32.99
C LYS A 65 27.59 34.14 33.53
N ILE A 66 26.57 34.90 33.92
CA ILE A 66 26.73 36.25 34.46
C ILE A 66 25.65 36.58 35.48
N ASN A 67 26.02 37.27 36.56
CA ASN A 67 25.05 37.80 37.51
C ASN A 67 24.37 39.04 36.93
N LEU A 68 23.05 38.97 36.73
CA LEU A 68 22.23 40.12 36.31
C LEU A 68 21.36 40.61 37.47
N THR A 69 20.95 41.88 37.40
CA THR A 69 20.09 42.53 38.40
C THR A 69 18.71 42.77 37.82
N LYS A 70 17.67 42.33 38.54
CA LYS A 70 16.27 42.52 38.15
C LYS A 70 15.97 43.97 37.76
N GLY A 71 15.27 44.14 36.64
CA GLY A 71 14.85 45.44 36.10
C GLY A 71 15.95 46.20 35.35
N LYS A 72 17.21 45.78 35.42
CA LYS A 72 18.30 46.41 34.68
C LYS A 72 18.32 45.91 33.23
N LYS A 73 18.61 46.84 32.31
CA LYS A 73 18.81 46.57 30.88
C LYS A 73 20.25 46.15 30.60
N TYR A 74 20.41 45.19 29.72
CA TYR A 74 21.68 44.66 29.24
C TYR A 74 21.63 44.57 27.73
N ASP A 75 22.51 45.27 27.04
CA ASP A 75 22.59 45.24 25.59
C ASP A 75 23.37 44.00 25.16
N ILE A 76 22.80 43.23 24.23
CA ILE A 76 23.35 42.01 23.68
C ILE A 76 23.73 42.29 22.23
N ARG A 77 24.97 41.97 21.86
CA ARG A 77 25.42 41.94 20.46
C ARG A 77 25.95 40.56 20.15
N ILE A 78 25.52 39.97 19.04
CA ILE A 78 26.11 38.74 18.49
C ILE A 78 26.64 39.06 17.10
N GLU A 79 27.91 38.80 16.89
CA GLU A 79 28.53 38.75 15.57
C GLU A 79 28.56 37.29 15.14
N TYR A 80 28.13 37.01 13.92
CA TYR A 80 28.06 35.67 13.36
C TYR A 80 28.57 35.69 11.93
N TYR A 81 29.29 34.64 11.52
CA TYR A 81 29.46 34.34 10.10
C TYR A 81 29.16 32.88 9.84
N ASP A 82 28.61 32.65 8.66
CA ASP A 82 28.35 31.35 8.08
C ASP A 82 29.16 31.24 6.81
N GLY A 83 30.02 30.23 6.70
CA GLY A 83 30.83 30.04 5.51
C GLY A 83 30.93 28.60 5.05
N SER A 84 30.15 27.68 5.63
CA SER A 84 30.00 26.31 5.15
C SER A 84 28.82 25.57 5.76
N GLY A 85 27.95 25.02 4.92
CA GLY A 85 27.01 23.96 5.30
C GLY A 85 25.57 24.42 5.42
N SER A 86 24.97 24.21 6.60
CA SER A 86 23.65 24.73 6.95
C SER A 86 23.80 26.06 7.72
N THR A 87 22.69 26.73 8.03
CA THR A 87 22.70 27.87 8.97
C THR A 87 22.06 27.48 10.30
N LEU A 88 22.77 27.71 11.40
CA LEU A 88 22.28 27.50 12.76
C LEU A 88 22.75 28.62 13.69
N MET A 89 21.80 29.41 14.20
CA MET A 89 22.05 30.32 15.33
C MET A 89 20.88 30.30 16.32
N GLN A 90 21.16 29.91 17.57
CA GLN A 90 20.19 29.90 18.66
C GLN A 90 20.80 30.48 19.94
N LEU A 91 20.23 31.59 20.44
CA LEU A 91 20.54 32.13 21.76
C LEU A 91 19.42 31.76 22.75
N ARG A 92 19.80 31.20 23.89
CA ARG A 92 18.94 30.97 25.06
C ARG A 92 19.53 31.68 26.28
N CYS A 93 18.68 32.14 27.18
CA CYS A 93 19.09 32.69 28.47
C CYS A 93 18.24 32.05 29.57
N ALA A 94 18.88 31.23 30.40
CA ALA A 94 18.26 30.66 31.60
C ALA A 94 18.41 31.65 32.75
N GLU A 95 17.29 32.03 33.37
CA GLU A 95 17.24 32.91 34.53
C GLU A 95 17.48 32.12 35.84
N PRO A 96 17.98 32.76 36.92
CA PRO A 96 18.27 32.14 38.23
C PRO A 96 16.99 31.84 39.03
N VAL A 97 16.03 31.16 38.40
CA VAL A 97 14.73 30.85 38.99
C VAL A 97 14.66 29.34 39.21
N LYS A 98 14.40 28.92 40.46
CA LYS A 98 13.85 27.58 40.68
C LYS A 98 12.46 27.57 40.05
N LEU A 99 12.29 26.83 38.96
CA LEU A 99 11.02 26.68 38.28
C LEU A 99 9.92 26.34 39.29
N ASP A 100 8.87 27.16 39.34
CA ASP A 100 7.68 26.84 40.12
C ASP A 100 7.02 25.61 39.47
N PRO A 101 6.93 24.46 40.18
CA PRO A 101 6.32 23.24 39.63
C PRO A 101 4.87 23.45 39.18
N LYS A 102 4.20 24.53 39.62
CA LYS A 102 2.82 24.88 39.26
C LYS A 102 2.71 25.69 37.97
N LEU A 103 3.81 26.25 37.45
CA LEU A 103 3.78 27.11 36.26
C LEU A 103 3.60 26.29 34.96
N GLY A 104 4.17 25.09 34.88
CA GLY A 104 4.02 24.18 33.74
C GLY A 104 2.56 23.84 33.41
N PRO A 105 1.75 23.41 34.40
CA PRO A 105 0.31 23.20 34.23
C PRO A 105 -0.47 24.46 33.80
N GLN A 106 -0.06 25.65 34.26
CA GLN A 106 -0.73 26.91 33.91
C GLN A 106 -0.40 27.38 32.49
N MET A 107 0.81 27.12 32.00
CA MET A 107 1.20 27.40 30.61
C MET A 107 0.51 26.44 29.63
N ALA A 108 0.31 25.17 30.02
CA ALA A 108 -0.42 24.18 29.21
C ALA A 108 -1.92 24.53 29.01
N LEU A 109 -2.50 25.36 29.88
CA LEU A 109 -3.92 25.76 29.81
C LEU A 109 -4.18 27.05 29.03
N LYS A 110 -3.15 27.86 28.74
CA LYS A 110 -3.26 29.05 27.89
C LYS A 110 -2.79 28.69 26.49
N GLY A 111 -3.68 28.02 25.74
CA GLY A 111 -3.43 27.60 24.36
C GLY A 111 -2.77 28.68 23.52
N ALA A 112 -1.65 28.33 22.92
CA ALA A 112 -1.00 29.07 21.85
C ALA A 112 -1.12 28.25 20.57
N ASP A 113 -0.99 28.89 19.40
CA ASP A 113 -1.18 28.29 18.06
C ASP A 113 -0.18 27.17 17.69
N GLY A 114 0.65 26.73 18.65
CA GLY A 114 1.42 25.50 18.61
C GLY A 114 1.52 24.93 20.03
N ASN A 115 0.72 23.91 20.34
CA ASN A 115 0.68 23.34 21.68
C ASN A 115 1.85 22.36 21.88
N ALA A 116 2.83 22.76 22.68
CA ALA A 116 3.83 21.87 23.24
C ALA A 116 3.65 21.80 24.76
N VAL A 117 3.54 20.58 25.29
CA VAL A 117 3.51 20.34 26.74
C VAL A 117 4.90 19.93 27.18
N TYR A 118 5.51 20.70 28.07
CA TYR A 118 6.79 20.38 28.69
C TYR A 118 6.55 19.85 30.11
N VAL A 119 7.00 18.63 30.38
CA VAL A 119 6.97 18.01 31.71
C VAL A 119 8.41 17.79 32.16
N THR A 120 8.76 18.25 33.37
CA THR A 120 10.08 18.05 33.97
C THR A 120 9.95 17.45 35.36
N PHE A 121 10.87 16.57 35.72
CA PHE A 121 10.96 15.93 37.04
C PHE A 121 12.42 15.52 37.27
N ALA A 122 12.80 15.39 38.54
CA ALA A 122 14.14 14.90 38.89
C ALA A 122 14.20 13.38 38.69
N THR A 123 15.29 12.90 38.09
CA THR A 123 15.60 11.47 37.94
C THR A 123 16.95 11.16 38.58
N LYS A 124 17.13 9.92 39.05
CA LYS A 124 18.46 9.37 39.34
C LYS A 124 19.15 8.96 38.05
N ASP A 125 20.46 8.75 38.13
CA ASP A 125 21.21 8.14 37.03
C ASP A 125 20.57 6.79 36.64
N GLN A 126 20.39 6.57 35.34
CA GLN A 126 19.74 5.41 34.74
C GLN A 126 18.28 5.15 35.15
N GLU A 127 17.58 6.10 35.77
CA GLU A 127 16.16 5.94 36.11
C GLU A 127 15.29 5.96 34.84
N LYS A 128 14.52 4.89 34.63
CA LYS A 128 13.64 4.73 33.48
C LYS A 128 12.28 5.38 33.76
N VAL A 129 11.90 6.32 32.91
CA VAL A 129 10.56 6.92 32.92
C VAL A 129 9.67 6.15 31.96
N LYS A 130 8.46 5.80 32.40
CA LYS A 130 7.46 5.12 31.58
C LYS A 130 6.32 6.06 31.26
N MET A 131 5.81 6.00 30.04
CA MET A 131 4.66 6.75 29.56
C MET A 131 3.71 5.79 28.86
N LYS A 132 2.40 6.02 29.05
CA LYS A 132 1.34 5.40 28.27
C LYS A 132 0.60 6.49 27.51
N VAL A 133 0.19 6.17 26.30
CA VAL A 133 -0.57 7.06 25.44
C VAL A 133 -1.71 6.24 24.84
N GLY A 134 -2.93 6.75 24.97
CA GLY A 134 -4.08 6.29 24.21
C GLY A 134 -4.53 7.38 23.26
N THR A 135 -5.00 6.97 22.09
CA THR A 135 -5.60 7.86 21.10
C THR A 135 -6.97 7.31 20.71
N SER A 136 -7.83 8.19 20.22
CA SER A 136 -9.15 7.84 19.71
C SER A 136 -9.57 8.89 18.68
N LEU A 137 -10.29 8.46 17.64
CA LEU A 137 -10.97 9.35 16.70
C LEU A 137 -12.37 9.77 17.20
N ILE A 138 -12.91 9.07 18.20
CA ILE A 138 -14.21 9.34 18.82
C ILE A 138 -14.10 10.50 19.83
N ASP A 139 -13.49 10.25 21.00
CA ASP A 139 -13.34 11.27 22.06
C ASP A 139 -12.25 10.90 23.09
N ILE A 140 -12.01 11.80 24.07
CA ILE A 140 -11.00 11.60 25.12
C ILE A 140 -11.37 10.44 26.07
N ALA A 141 -12.67 10.19 26.30
CA ALA A 141 -13.09 9.10 27.17
C ALA A 141 -12.79 7.75 26.52
N GLN A 142 -13.04 7.62 25.21
CA GLN A 142 -12.66 6.47 24.41
C GLN A 142 -11.13 6.31 24.34
N ALA A 143 -10.36 7.39 24.13
CA ALA A 143 -8.89 7.32 24.16
C ALA A 143 -8.35 6.75 25.48
N ARG A 144 -8.99 7.12 26.61
CA ARG A 144 -8.65 6.59 27.93
C ARG A 144 -9.05 5.12 28.07
N ALA A 145 -10.25 4.76 27.60
CA ALA A 145 -10.71 3.36 27.60
C ALA A 145 -9.77 2.45 26.80
N ASN A 146 -9.37 2.86 25.58
CA ASN A 146 -8.41 2.11 24.75
C ASN A 146 -7.08 1.91 25.49
N MET A 147 -6.54 2.97 26.12
CA MET A 147 -5.29 2.87 26.89
C MET A 147 -5.41 1.90 28.07
N GLU A 148 -6.53 1.93 28.79
CA GLU A 148 -6.78 1.07 29.95
C GLU A 148 -7.00 -0.40 29.55
N GLU A 149 -7.64 -0.64 28.40
CA GLU A 149 -7.86 -1.99 27.84
C GLU A 149 -6.57 -2.59 27.26
N GLU A 150 -5.85 -1.85 26.42
CA GLU A 150 -4.66 -2.35 25.73
C GLU A 150 -3.47 -2.49 26.68
N PHE A 151 -3.32 -1.54 27.60
CA PHE A 151 -2.20 -1.40 28.52
C PHE A 151 -2.69 -1.16 29.97
N PRO A 152 -3.31 -2.15 30.65
CA PRO A 152 -3.88 -1.97 31.99
C PRO A 152 -2.82 -1.67 33.08
N ASP A 153 -1.58 -2.12 32.89
CA ASP A 153 -0.45 -1.92 33.82
C ASP A 153 0.73 -1.20 33.12
N PHE A 154 1.67 -0.62 33.87
CA PHE A 154 2.84 0.09 33.33
C PHE A 154 4.00 -0.86 33.01
N ASP A 155 3.72 -2.07 32.52
CA ASP A 155 4.75 -3.06 32.15
C ASP A 155 5.03 -3.06 30.64
N PHE A 156 6.11 -2.38 30.26
CA PHE A 156 6.58 -2.31 28.87
C PHE A 156 6.95 -3.68 28.30
N ASN A 157 7.59 -4.56 29.09
CA ASN A 157 8.02 -5.86 28.58
C ASN A 157 6.83 -6.79 28.34
N LYS A 158 5.80 -6.68 29.18
CA LYS A 158 4.53 -7.38 28.96
C LYS A 158 3.84 -6.91 27.67
N ALA A 159 3.84 -5.61 27.40
CA ALA A 159 3.31 -5.06 26.15
C ALA A 159 4.09 -5.56 24.91
N VAL A 160 5.43 -5.59 24.98
CA VAL A 160 6.29 -6.15 23.92
C VAL A 160 5.98 -7.64 23.69
N GLY A 161 5.86 -8.43 24.77
CA GLY A 161 5.50 -9.84 24.69
C GLY A 161 4.14 -10.06 24.03
N LYS A 162 3.10 -9.32 24.45
CA LYS A 162 1.76 -9.38 23.84
C LYS A 162 1.79 -9.06 22.34
N GLY A 163 2.56 -8.05 21.93
CA GLY A 163 2.73 -7.70 20.52
C GLY A 163 3.44 -8.80 19.72
N ALA A 164 4.48 -9.42 20.30
CA ALA A 164 5.17 -10.55 19.68
C ALA A 164 4.23 -11.77 19.53
N ASP A 165 3.42 -12.08 20.54
CA ASP A 165 2.45 -13.18 20.49
C ASP A 165 1.39 -12.98 19.40
N VAL A 166 0.95 -11.73 19.18
CA VAL A 166 0.04 -11.39 18.08
C VAL A 166 0.71 -11.67 16.74
N TRP A 167 1.91 -11.14 16.50
CA TRP A 167 2.63 -11.39 15.24
C TRP A 167 2.94 -12.86 15.03
N GLU A 168 3.36 -13.59 16.07
CA GLU A 168 3.64 -15.02 15.98
C GLU A 168 2.37 -15.79 15.57
N LYS A 169 1.20 -15.44 16.12
CA LYS A 169 -0.08 -16.03 15.72
C LYS A 169 -0.41 -15.73 14.24
N GLU A 170 -0.29 -14.47 13.82
CA GLU A 170 -0.63 -14.04 12.46
C GLU A 170 0.30 -14.67 11.42
N LEU A 171 1.62 -14.65 11.66
CA LEU A 171 2.60 -15.23 10.74
C LEU A 171 2.53 -16.76 10.71
N ASN A 172 2.12 -17.42 11.81
CA ASN A 172 1.91 -18.87 11.83
C ASN A 172 0.71 -19.35 10.99
N MET A 173 -0.12 -18.46 10.43
CA MET A 173 -1.13 -18.86 9.46
C MET A 173 -0.52 -19.55 8.24
N ILE A 174 0.73 -19.22 7.89
CA ILE A 174 1.48 -19.85 6.80
C ILE A 174 2.89 -20.23 7.29
N GLN A 175 3.18 -21.53 7.24
CA GLN A 175 4.45 -22.09 7.71
C GLN A 175 5.27 -22.59 6.52
N VAL A 176 6.54 -22.19 6.44
CA VAL A 176 7.42 -22.55 5.31
C VAL A 176 8.70 -23.27 5.75
N GLU A 177 9.12 -24.26 4.97
CA GLU A 177 10.39 -24.97 5.13
C GLU A 177 11.29 -24.72 3.91
N GLY A 178 12.47 -24.12 4.13
CA GLY A 178 13.42 -23.73 3.09
C GLY A 178 14.62 -22.98 3.68
N ALA A 179 15.39 -22.28 2.85
CA ALA A 179 16.57 -21.54 3.31
C ALA A 179 16.18 -20.33 4.19
N GLU A 180 17.00 -20.01 5.18
CA GLU A 180 16.72 -18.92 6.14
C GLU A 180 16.59 -17.54 5.46
N ASN A 181 17.35 -17.29 4.40
CA ASN A 181 17.22 -16.05 3.63
C ASN A 181 15.85 -15.94 2.96
N ASP A 182 15.34 -17.03 2.38
CA ASP A 182 14.04 -17.04 1.71
C ASP A 182 12.91 -16.90 2.75
N LYS A 183 13.07 -17.50 3.94
CA LYS A 183 12.15 -17.29 5.07
C LYS A 183 12.10 -15.83 5.51
N ALA A 184 13.25 -15.16 5.60
CA ALA A 184 13.30 -13.75 5.98
C ALA A 184 12.52 -12.86 4.99
N ILE A 185 12.70 -13.09 3.67
CA ILE A 185 11.95 -12.37 2.64
C ILE A 185 10.46 -12.67 2.76
N PHE A 186 10.09 -13.94 2.88
CA PHE A 186 8.69 -14.37 2.98
C PHE A 186 7.96 -13.83 4.19
N TYR A 187 8.53 -13.94 5.39
CA TYR A 187 7.88 -13.43 6.60
C TYR A 187 7.89 -11.89 6.67
N THR A 188 8.85 -11.22 6.03
CA THR A 188 8.80 -9.76 5.85
C THR A 188 7.64 -9.37 4.93
N ALA A 189 7.50 -10.01 3.77
CA ALA A 189 6.38 -9.77 2.86
C ALA A 189 5.02 -10.12 3.51
N LEU A 190 4.94 -11.24 4.23
CA LEU A 190 3.72 -11.64 4.94
C LEU A 190 3.34 -10.64 6.05
N THR A 191 4.33 -10.07 6.76
CA THR A 191 4.10 -8.98 7.71
C THR A 191 3.45 -7.79 7.01
N LYS A 192 3.98 -7.37 5.85
CA LYS A 192 3.43 -6.27 5.05
C LYS A 192 1.98 -6.53 4.61
N CYS A 193 1.66 -7.77 4.27
CA CYS A 193 0.29 -8.18 3.94
C CYS A 193 -0.71 -8.05 5.10
N PHE A 194 -0.26 -7.86 6.35
CA PHE A 194 -1.13 -7.80 7.53
C PHE A 194 -1.10 -6.44 8.25
N VAL A 195 -0.47 -5.41 7.66
CA VAL A 195 -0.46 -4.04 8.22
C VAL A 195 -1.67 -3.23 7.77
N ASN A 196 -2.04 -3.33 6.48
CA ASN A 196 -3.16 -2.61 5.88
C ASN A 196 -4.24 -3.59 5.39
N PRO A 197 -5.52 -3.19 5.39
CA PRO A 197 -6.06 -1.89 5.81
C PRO A 197 -6.11 -1.69 7.33
N ARG A 198 -6.15 -0.43 7.77
CA ARG A 198 -6.23 -0.08 9.19
C ARG A 198 -7.66 -0.18 9.72
N ASN A 199 -7.81 -0.85 10.85
CA ASN A 199 -9.04 -0.92 11.63
C ASN A 199 -9.29 0.42 12.38
N LEU A 200 -10.48 1.01 12.21
CA LEU A 200 -10.90 2.24 12.90
C LEU A 200 -11.90 1.98 14.04
N ASN A 201 -12.16 0.72 14.38
CA ASN A 201 -13.10 0.34 15.42
C ASN A 201 -12.51 0.53 16.81
N GLU A 202 -13.28 1.15 17.70
CA GLU A 202 -12.95 1.48 19.08
C GLU A 202 -14.14 1.12 19.97
N GLY A 203 -14.00 0.07 20.79
CA GLY A 203 -15.04 -0.35 21.73
C GLY A 203 -16.38 -0.75 21.08
N GLY A 204 -16.36 -1.27 19.85
CA GLY A 204 -17.56 -1.63 19.07
C GLY A 204 -18.20 -0.46 18.30
N ARG A 205 -17.58 0.72 18.35
CA ARG A 205 -17.99 1.94 17.63
C ARG A 205 -16.87 2.42 16.71
N TYR A 206 -17.15 3.38 15.85
CA TYR A 206 -16.12 4.09 15.08
C TYR A 206 -16.54 5.53 14.81
N PHE A 207 -15.57 6.43 14.65
CA PHE A 207 -15.83 7.72 14.03
C PHE A 207 -15.76 7.55 12.51
N SER A 208 -16.88 7.79 11.84
CA SER A 208 -16.94 7.74 10.39
C SER A 208 -16.26 8.98 9.80
N PRO A 209 -15.21 8.80 8.98
CA PRO A 209 -14.70 9.90 8.18
C PRO A 209 -15.68 10.29 7.06
N PHE A 210 -16.81 9.55 6.91
CA PHE A 210 -17.74 9.69 5.81
C PHE A 210 -18.89 10.67 6.02
N ASP A 211 -19.46 10.69 7.20
CA ASP A 211 -20.49 11.65 7.59
C ASP A 211 -20.08 12.49 8.82
N LEU A 212 -18.88 12.26 9.35
CA LEU A 212 -18.32 12.90 10.54
C LEU A 212 -19.12 12.60 11.82
N GLN A 213 -19.77 11.43 11.88
CA GLN A 213 -20.54 10.96 13.03
C GLN A 213 -19.93 9.69 13.63
N VAL A 214 -20.38 9.35 14.84
CA VAL A 214 -19.98 8.12 15.53
C VAL A 214 -21.05 7.06 15.32
N HIS A 215 -20.65 5.88 14.86
CA HIS A 215 -21.53 4.76 14.55
C HIS A 215 -21.11 3.50 15.32
N GLU A 216 -21.99 2.51 15.33
CA GLU A 216 -21.68 1.14 15.79
C GLU A 216 -21.35 0.26 14.58
N GLY A 217 -20.42 -0.68 14.73
CA GLY A 217 -20.12 -1.67 13.69
C GLY A 217 -18.65 -1.69 13.28
N GLN A 218 -18.41 -1.91 11.98
CA GLN A 218 -17.08 -2.11 11.41
C GLN A 218 -16.70 -0.93 10.52
N MET A 219 -15.45 -0.45 10.63
CA MET A 219 -14.90 0.56 9.73
C MET A 219 -13.41 0.33 9.53
N TYR A 220 -13.00 0.39 8.27
CA TYR A 220 -11.62 0.25 7.83
C TYR A 220 -11.25 1.39 6.91
N THR A 221 -9.97 1.76 6.94
CA THR A 221 -9.42 2.76 6.03
C THR A 221 -8.00 2.41 5.61
N ASP A 222 -7.35 3.27 4.81
CA ASP A 222 -6.08 2.98 4.15
C ASP A 222 -6.21 1.74 3.26
N LEU A 223 -7.33 1.66 2.54
CA LEU A 223 -7.67 0.60 1.60
C LEU A 223 -7.22 1.01 0.19
N SER A 224 -6.12 0.46 -0.27
CA SER A 224 -5.57 0.71 -1.61
C SER A 224 -6.22 -0.23 -2.64
N ILE A 225 -7.53 -0.08 -2.89
CA ILE A 225 -8.32 -1.19 -3.49
C ILE A 225 -7.91 -1.47 -4.94
N TRP A 226 -7.51 -0.45 -5.71
CA TRP A 226 -7.00 -0.61 -7.07
C TRP A 226 -5.76 -1.52 -7.14
N ASP A 227 -4.96 -1.54 -6.08
CA ASP A 227 -3.81 -2.41 -5.92
C ASP A 227 -4.25 -3.76 -5.35
N THR A 228 -4.84 -3.71 -4.16
CA THR A 228 -5.02 -4.85 -3.24
C THR A 228 -6.06 -5.88 -3.67
N PHE A 229 -6.96 -5.57 -4.61
CA PHE A 229 -7.93 -6.56 -5.12
C PHE A 229 -7.24 -7.74 -5.81
N ARG A 230 -6.02 -7.52 -6.35
CA ARG A 230 -5.33 -8.44 -7.24
C ARG A 230 -4.81 -9.66 -6.50
N SER A 231 -4.19 -9.48 -5.34
CA SER A 231 -3.70 -10.61 -4.54
C SER A 231 -3.80 -10.43 -3.03
N LEU A 232 -3.79 -9.22 -2.49
CA LEU A 232 -3.89 -9.05 -1.03
C LEU A 232 -5.24 -9.53 -0.48
N HIS A 233 -6.34 -9.01 -0.99
CA HIS A 233 -7.68 -9.45 -0.58
C HIS A 233 -7.93 -10.94 -0.85
N PRO A 234 -7.55 -11.50 -2.03
CA PRO A 234 -7.58 -12.94 -2.26
C PRO A 234 -6.76 -13.78 -1.28
N LEU A 235 -5.64 -13.28 -0.74
CA LEU A 235 -4.89 -13.95 0.33
C LEU A 235 -5.73 -14.01 1.60
N TRP A 236 -6.33 -12.88 1.99
CA TRP A 236 -7.16 -12.79 3.20
C TRP A 236 -8.42 -13.66 3.10
N VAL A 237 -8.99 -13.88 1.93
CA VAL A 237 -10.09 -14.83 1.75
C VAL A 237 -9.71 -16.26 2.21
N ILE A 238 -8.44 -16.65 2.06
CA ILE A 238 -7.94 -17.96 2.51
C ILE A 238 -7.63 -17.96 4.01
N VAL A 239 -6.86 -16.98 4.49
CA VAL A 239 -6.23 -17.03 5.82
C VAL A 239 -6.93 -16.17 6.88
N LYS A 240 -7.71 -15.16 6.47
CA LYS A 240 -8.40 -14.17 7.33
C LYS A 240 -9.86 -13.93 6.90
N PRO A 241 -10.70 -14.97 6.78
CA PRO A 241 -12.06 -14.82 6.24
C PRO A 241 -12.98 -13.94 7.10
N GLN A 242 -12.74 -13.88 8.42
CA GLN A 242 -13.49 -12.98 9.31
C GLN A 242 -13.10 -11.53 9.06
N GLU A 243 -11.81 -11.21 8.96
CA GLU A 243 -11.37 -9.84 8.66
C GLU A 243 -11.77 -9.42 7.24
N THR A 244 -11.80 -10.34 6.26
CA THR A 244 -12.41 -10.06 4.96
C THR A 244 -13.88 -9.65 5.10
N THR A 245 -14.64 -10.34 5.94
CA THR A 245 -16.03 -9.98 6.24
C THR A 245 -16.13 -8.58 6.86
N ASP A 246 -15.29 -8.29 7.85
CA ASP A 246 -15.31 -7.01 8.58
C ASP A 246 -14.90 -5.84 7.69
N ILE A 247 -13.92 -6.03 6.79
CA ILE A 247 -13.54 -5.05 5.76
C ILE A 247 -14.71 -4.79 4.81
N ILE A 248 -15.39 -5.83 4.33
CA ILE A 248 -16.54 -5.65 3.42
C ILE A 248 -17.66 -4.90 4.14
N ASN A 249 -17.97 -5.24 5.39
CA ASN A 249 -18.94 -4.48 6.18
C ASN A 249 -18.51 -3.02 6.36
N GLY A 250 -17.22 -2.74 6.56
CA GLY A 250 -16.68 -1.37 6.57
C GLY A 250 -16.87 -0.63 5.25
N MET A 251 -16.69 -1.30 4.10
CA MET A 251 -16.99 -0.72 2.79
C MET A 251 -18.49 -0.43 2.59
N LEU A 252 -19.36 -1.31 3.08
CA LEU A 252 -20.82 -1.10 3.02
C LEU A 252 -21.29 0.02 3.96
N ASN A 253 -20.69 0.14 5.14
CA ASN A 253 -20.93 1.27 6.03
C ASN A 253 -20.49 2.59 5.38
N ALA A 254 -19.30 2.62 4.77
CA ALA A 254 -18.85 3.77 3.98
C ALA A 254 -19.80 4.10 2.81
N TYR A 255 -20.40 3.07 2.17
CA TYR A 255 -21.44 3.28 1.16
C TYR A 255 -22.71 3.92 1.73
N GLN A 256 -23.19 3.47 2.88
CA GLN A 256 -24.38 4.04 3.52
C GLN A 256 -24.16 5.48 4.00
N GLU A 257 -22.99 5.76 4.55
CA GLU A 257 -22.64 7.05 5.16
C GLU A 257 -22.20 8.08 4.11
N GLY A 258 -21.42 7.66 3.11
CA GLY A 258 -20.83 8.53 2.09
C GLY A 258 -21.52 8.45 0.72
N GLY A 259 -22.39 7.47 0.51
CA GLY A 259 -23.21 7.27 -0.69
C GLY A 259 -22.56 6.46 -1.82
N TRP A 260 -21.29 6.05 -1.69
CA TRP A 260 -20.54 5.30 -2.70
C TRP A 260 -19.61 4.27 -2.06
N LEU A 261 -19.39 3.13 -2.72
CA LEU A 261 -18.29 2.26 -2.30
C LEU A 261 -16.97 3.02 -2.44
N PRO A 262 -16.09 2.98 -1.42
CA PRO A 262 -14.83 3.68 -1.49
C PRO A 262 -13.89 2.97 -2.48
N LYS A 263 -13.04 3.76 -3.16
CA LYS A 263 -11.95 3.25 -4.01
C LYS A 263 -10.60 3.26 -3.28
N TRP A 264 -10.34 4.37 -2.59
CA TRP A 264 -9.07 4.63 -1.90
C TRP A 264 -9.31 5.51 -0.64
N PRO A 265 -9.97 5.00 0.41
CA PRO A 265 -10.21 5.77 1.62
C PRO A 265 -8.93 5.95 2.45
N ASN A 266 -8.58 7.19 2.81
CA ASN A 266 -7.48 7.54 3.73
C ASN A 266 -7.66 8.95 4.37
N PRO A 267 -8.37 9.09 5.52
CA PRO A 267 -9.33 8.12 6.03
C PRO A 267 -10.67 8.17 5.27
N TRP A 268 -11.00 9.33 4.67
CA TRP A 268 -12.16 9.59 3.80
C TRP A 268 -11.84 9.26 2.34
N TYR A 269 -12.83 9.31 1.44
CA TYR A 269 -12.65 9.20 -0.01
C TYR A 269 -11.44 10.02 -0.53
N ARG A 270 -10.64 9.38 -1.38
CA ARG A 270 -9.63 10.03 -2.22
C ARG A 270 -9.89 9.70 -3.68
N SER A 271 -9.59 10.65 -4.55
CA SER A 271 -9.67 10.47 -6.01
C SER A 271 -8.34 9.94 -6.53
N ILE A 272 -7.92 8.78 -6.02
CA ILE A 272 -6.66 8.11 -6.35
C ILE A 272 -7.00 6.85 -7.15
N MET A 273 -6.25 6.62 -8.23
CA MET A 273 -6.43 5.55 -9.22
C MET A 273 -7.83 5.49 -9.87
N MET A 274 -8.12 4.40 -10.58
CA MET A 274 -9.30 4.22 -11.42
C MET A 274 -10.04 2.90 -11.10
N GLY A 275 -11.02 2.51 -11.91
CA GLY A 275 -11.92 1.38 -11.61
C GLY A 275 -12.85 1.59 -10.41
N THR A 276 -13.62 0.56 -10.07
CA THR A 276 -14.36 0.43 -8.80
C THR A 276 -14.14 -0.95 -8.19
N HIS A 277 -12.87 -1.37 -8.10
CA HIS A 277 -12.40 -2.70 -7.69
C HIS A 277 -12.89 -3.22 -6.32
N ALA A 278 -13.64 -2.42 -5.54
CA ALA A 278 -14.46 -2.95 -4.46
C ALA A 278 -15.45 -4.02 -4.99
N ASP A 279 -15.89 -3.87 -6.23
CA ASP A 279 -16.68 -4.85 -6.98
C ASP A 279 -15.96 -6.22 -7.03
N ALA A 280 -14.65 -6.22 -7.34
CA ALA A 280 -13.81 -7.42 -7.37
C ALA A 280 -13.60 -8.03 -5.98
N VAL A 281 -13.31 -7.22 -4.96
CA VAL A 281 -13.12 -7.70 -3.57
C VAL A 281 -14.38 -8.39 -3.02
N ILE A 282 -15.54 -7.76 -3.22
CA ILE A 282 -16.84 -8.30 -2.75
C ILE A 282 -17.20 -9.56 -3.53
N ALA A 283 -17.06 -9.54 -4.86
CA ALA A 283 -17.37 -10.69 -5.70
C ALA A 283 -16.44 -11.88 -5.39
N ASP A 284 -15.14 -11.65 -5.20
CA ASP A 284 -14.17 -12.70 -4.86
C ASP A 284 -14.52 -13.40 -3.54
N ALA A 285 -14.80 -12.61 -2.50
CA ALA A 285 -15.24 -13.12 -1.20
C ALA A 285 -16.55 -13.92 -1.32
N TYR A 286 -17.54 -13.38 -2.06
CA TYR A 286 -18.82 -14.05 -2.23
C TYR A 286 -18.70 -15.35 -3.04
N VAL A 287 -18.04 -15.36 -4.18
CA VAL A 287 -17.90 -16.57 -4.99
C VAL A 287 -17.13 -17.67 -4.24
N LYS A 288 -16.20 -17.28 -3.34
CA LYS A 288 -15.42 -18.20 -2.50
C LYS A 288 -16.07 -18.59 -1.17
N GLY A 289 -17.31 -18.19 -0.93
CA GLY A 289 -18.12 -18.70 0.19
C GLY A 289 -18.19 -17.81 1.45
N ILE A 290 -17.62 -16.60 1.42
CA ILE A 290 -17.77 -15.63 2.52
C ILE A 290 -19.15 -14.96 2.44
N ARG A 291 -19.91 -14.99 3.55
CA ARG A 291 -21.33 -14.56 3.59
C ARG A 291 -21.68 -13.62 4.75
N GLY A 292 -20.72 -13.21 5.58
CA GLY A 292 -20.99 -12.46 6.81
C GLY A 292 -21.32 -10.96 6.63
N PHE A 293 -21.79 -10.56 5.46
CA PHE A 293 -22.12 -9.18 5.11
C PHE A 293 -23.48 -9.10 4.40
N ASP A 294 -24.11 -7.92 4.38
CA ASP A 294 -25.37 -7.71 3.68
C ASP A 294 -25.17 -7.84 2.17
N THR A 295 -25.53 -9.01 1.65
CA THR A 295 -25.35 -9.38 0.24
C THR A 295 -26.22 -8.55 -0.69
N ASN A 296 -27.42 -8.13 -0.25
CA ASN A 296 -28.30 -7.31 -1.09
C ASN A 296 -27.76 -5.89 -1.19
N LEU A 297 -27.34 -5.31 -0.07
CA LEU A 297 -26.71 -3.99 -0.03
C LEU A 297 -25.40 -3.97 -0.84
N ALA A 298 -24.58 -5.01 -0.71
CA ALA A 298 -23.36 -5.16 -1.50
C ALA A 298 -23.65 -5.16 -3.00
N PHE A 299 -24.60 -5.99 -3.44
CA PHE A 299 -24.96 -6.05 -4.86
C PHE A 299 -25.57 -4.74 -5.36
N GLU A 300 -26.42 -4.08 -4.57
CA GLU A 300 -26.95 -2.74 -4.88
C GLU A 300 -25.82 -1.72 -5.08
N ALA A 301 -24.86 -1.67 -4.16
CA ALA A 301 -23.77 -0.71 -4.20
C ALA A 301 -22.85 -0.93 -5.41
N MET A 302 -22.58 -2.19 -5.77
CA MET A 302 -21.84 -2.55 -6.99
C MET A 302 -22.60 -2.12 -8.26
N LEU A 303 -23.91 -2.35 -8.32
CA LEU A 303 -24.74 -1.89 -9.45
C LEU A 303 -24.76 -0.37 -9.56
N LYS A 304 -24.74 0.35 -8.44
CA LYS A 304 -24.66 1.81 -8.45
C LYS A 304 -23.37 2.30 -9.09
N ASN A 305 -22.22 1.74 -8.69
CA ASN A 305 -20.92 2.04 -9.31
C ASN A 305 -20.92 1.83 -10.83
N ALA A 306 -21.58 0.77 -11.29
CA ALA A 306 -21.60 0.36 -12.68
C ALA A 306 -22.63 1.09 -13.56
N ASN A 307 -23.58 1.82 -12.97
CA ASN A 307 -24.70 2.40 -13.72
C ASN A 307 -24.92 3.90 -13.48
N GLU A 308 -24.55 4.42 -12.32
CA GLU A 308 -24.81 5.82 -11.96
C GLU A 308 -23.58 6.70 -12.12
N LYS A 309 -23.80 7.91 -12.66
CA LYS A 309 -22.75 8.93 -12.72
C LYS A 309 -22.39 9.40 -11.31
N GLY A 310 -21.11 9.28 -10.97
CA GLY A 310 -20.55 9.84 -9.74
C GLY A 310 -20.83 11.33 -9.59
N ASN A 311 -21.12 11.77 -8.36
CA ASN A 311 -21.35 13.18 -8.04
C ASN A 311 -20.06 13.98 -7.75
N ARG A 312 -18.92 13.30 -7.60
CA ARG A 312 -17.58 13.85 -7.35
C ARG A 312 -16.53 12.96 -8.02
N GLY A 313 -15.30 13.46 -8.22
CA GLY A 313 -14.24 12.70 -8.92
C GLY A 313 -13.83 11.37 -8.26
N PHE A 314 -14.05 11.25 -6.94
CA PHE A 314 -13.83 10.02 -6.18
C PHE A 314 -15.03 9.07 -6.18
N SER A 315 -16.21 9.50 -6.64
CA SER A 315 -17.45 8.73 -6.58
C SER A 315 -17.60 7.86 -7.83
N GLY A 316 -17.76 6.55 -7.64
CA GLY A 316 -18.04 5.60 -8.72
C GLY A 316 -17.03 5.64 -9.87
N ARG A 317 -17.52 5.22 -11.05
CA ARG A 317 -16.76 5.08 -12.30
C ARG A 317 -16.79 6.39 -13.10
N VAL A 318 -15.69 7.14 -13.09
CA VAL A 318 -15.55 8.34 -13.95
C VAL A 318 -15.58 7.90 -15.42
N GLY A 319 -16.54 8.40 -16.20
CA GLY A 319 -16.76 8.00 -17.59
C GLY A 319 -17.80 6.91 -17.82
N ILE A 320 -18.54 6.52 -16.78
CA ILE A 320 -19.52 5.42 -16.86
C ILE A 320 -20.65 5.65 -17.87
N GLU A 321 -21.11 6.89 -18.05
CA GLU A 321 -22.16 7.21 -19.02
C GLU A 321 -21.72 6.84 -20.44
N HIS A 322 -20.52 7.23 -20.84
CA HIS A 322 -19.96 6.87 -22.15
C HIS A 322 -19.65 5.37 -22.25
N PHE A 323 -19.08 4.78 -21.20
CA PHE A 323 -18.85 3.34 -21.19
C PHE A 323 -20.16 2.55 -21.39
N ASN A 324 -21.26 3.01 -20.80
CA ASN A 324 -22.57 2.37 -20.94
C ASN A 324 -23.23 2.63 -22.30
N GLU A 325 -23.09 3.85 -22.84
CA GLU A 325 -23.71 4.24 -24.11
C GLU A 325 -22.97 3.70 -25.33
N ILE A 326 -21.64 3.84 -25.37
CA ILE A 326 -20.81 3.54 -26.56
C ILE A 326 -19.78 2.43 -26.33
N GLY A 327 -19.69 1.88 -25.11
CA GLY A 327 -18.85 0.72 -24.81
C GLY A 327 -17.38 1.03 -24.48
N TYR A 328 -16.99 2.29 -24.36
CA TYR A 328 -15.63 2.70 -23.95
C TYR A 328 -15.63 4.14 -23.40
N VAL A 329 -14.56 4.50 -22.70
CA VAL A 329 -14.33 5.87 -22.22
C VAL A 329 -13.56 6.65 -23.31
N PRO A 330 -14.12 7.74 -23.86
CA PRO A 330 -13.53 8.45 -25.00
C PRO A 330 -12.37 9.37 -24.62
N THR A 331 -11.29 9.34 -25.41
CA THR A 331 -10.02 9.99 -25.07
C THR A 331 -10.06 11.52 -25.23
N ASP A 332 -10.82 12.04 -26.18
CA ASP A 332 -10.99 13.49 -26.40
C ASP A 332 -11.91 14.16 -25.36
N VAL A 333 -12.66 13.38 -24.57
CA VAL A 333 -13.52 13.88 -23.48
C VAL A 333 -12.78 13.88 -22.15
N PHE A 334 -12.14 12.77 -21.80
CA PHE A 334 -11.48 12.59 -20.50
C PHE A 334 -10.00 13.01 -20.53
N GLY A 335 -9.40 12.99 -21.72
CA GLY A 335 -8.04 13.42 -21.94
C GLY A 335 -7.00 12.60 -21.21
N PHE A 336 -5.80 13.14 -21.26
CA PHE A 336 -4.55 12.56 -20.76
C PHE A 336 -4.61 12.12 -19.28
N TYR A 337 -5.11 12.97 -18.37
CA TYR A 337 -5.23 12.65 -16.94
C TYR A 337 -6.46 11.78 -16.62
N GLY A 338 -7.30 11.51 -17.62
CA GLY A 338 -8.53 10.77 -17.47
C GLY A 338 -8.36 9.25 -17.57
N GLU A 339 -7.22 8.76 -18.07
CA GLU A 339 -6.90 7.33 -18.23
C GLU A 339 -8.00 6.51 -18.96
N PRO A 340 -8.50 6.98 -20.13
CA PRO A 340 -9.68 6.42 -20.79
C PRO A 340 -9.55 4.94 -21.19
N VAL A 341 -8.37 4.54 -21.68
CA VAL A 341 -8.11 3.16 -22.08
C VAL A 341 -8.08 2.23 -20.87
N ALA A 342 -7.27 2.56 -19.86
CA ALA A 342 -7.22 1.79 -18.63
C ALA A 342 -8.61 1.67 -17.99
N ARG A 343 -9.40 2.77 -17.94
CA ARG A 343 -10.77 2.73 -17.39
C ARG A 343 -11.69 1.80 -18.17
N THR A 344 -11.58 1.78 -19.49
CA THR A 344 -12.38 0.87 -20.31
C THR A 344 -12.05 -0.59 -19.99
N LEU A 345 -10.77 -0.92 -19.84
CA LEU A 345 -10.31 -2.27 -19.51
C LEU A 345 -10.76 -2.67 -18.10
N GLU A 346 -10.57 -1.79 -17.11
CA GLU A 346 -10.94 -2.07 -15.73
C GLU A 346 -12.43 -2.13 -15.49
N PHE A 347 -13.23 -1.25 -16.11
CA PHE A 347 -14.69 -1.33 -16.00
C PHE A 347 -15.23 -2.62 -16.62
N SER A 348 -14.59 -3.12 -17.68
CA SER A 348 -14.91 -4.44 -18.23
C SER A 348 -14.59 -5.58 -17.27
N TYR A 349 -13.48 -5.51 -16.54
CA TYR A 349 -13.16 -6.47 -15.50
C TYR A 349 -14.09 -6.37 -14.28
N ASP A 350 -14.39 -5.15 -13.81
CA ASP A 350 -15.32 -4.93 -12.71
C ASP A 350 -16.73 -5.44 -13.08
N ASP A 351 -17.16 -5.27 -14.33
CA ASP A 351 -18.42 -5.84 -14.83
C ASP A 351 -18.39 -7.37 -14.85
N TYR A 352 -17.26 -8.01 -15.18
CA TYR A 352 -17.11 -9.46 -15.03
C TYR A 352 -17.29 -9.89 -13.57
N CYS A 353 -16.73 -9.15 -12.61
CA CYS A 353 -16.88 -9.45 -11.18
C CYS A 353 -18.35 -9.37 -10.73
N ILE A 354 -19.08 -8.34 -11.19
CA ILE A 354 -20.53 -8.21 -10.95
C ILE A 354 -21.27 -9.41 -11.55
N ALA A 355 -20.91 -9.83 -12.76
CA ALA A 355 -21.51 -11.01 -13.40
C ALA A 355 -21.28 -12.28 -12.57
N GLN A 356 -20.06 -12.52 -12.07
CA GLN A 356 -19.77 -13.72 -11.26
C GLN A 356 -20.60 -13.73 -9.96
N MET A 357 -20.72 -12.58 -9.30
CA MET A 357 -21.58 -12.48 -8.13
C MET A 357 -23.07 -12.68 -8.49
N ALA A 358 -23.54 -12.10 -9.60
CA ALA A 358 -24.91 -12.28 -10.08
C ALA A 358 -25.23 -13.75 -10.37
N ASN A 359 -24.31 -14.49 -11.00
CA ASN A 359 -24.43 -15.91 -11.23
C ASN A 359 -24.55 -16.68 -9.90
N ALA A 360 -23.66 -16.40 -8.94
CA ALA A 360 -23.69 -17.01 -7.62
C ALA A 360 -24.95 -16.66 -6.80
N LEU A 361 -25.66 -15.58 -7.14
CA LEU A 361 -26.95 -15.18 -6.57
C LEU A 361 -28.17 -15.74 -7.31
N GLY A 362 -27.97 -16.43 -8.44
CA GLY A 362 -29.06 -16.88 -9.31
C GLY A 362 -29.78 -15.74 -10.03
N LYS A 363 -29.11 -14.60 -10.27
CA LYS A 363 -29.63 -13.43 -10.97
C LYS A 363 -29.23 -13.46 -12.44
N ALA A 364 -29.88 -14.32 -13.22
CA ALA A 364 -29.52 -14.62 -14.62
C ALA A 364 -29.48 -13.38 -15.53
N ASP A 365 -30.47 -12.49 -15.47
CA ASP A 365 -30.53 -11.29 -16.32
C ASP A 365 -29.31 -10.39 -16.10
N PHE A 366 -28.93 -10.18 -14.83
CA PHE A 366 -27.73 -9.41 -14.48
C PHE A 366 -26.45 -10.14 -14.90
N TYR A 367 -26.38 -11.47 -14.74
CA TYR A 367 -25.23 -12.24 -15.22
C TYR A 367 -25.04 -12.05 -16.73
N GLU A 368 -26.10 -12.22 -17.53
CA GLU A 368 -26.02 -12.09 -18.98
C GLU A 368 -25.64 -10.67 -19.42
N GLU A 369 -26.26 -9.64 -18.84
CA GLU A 369 -25.95 -8.24 -19.13
C GLU A 369 -24.48 -7.93 -18.83
N PHE A 370 -24.03 -8.24 -17.62
CA PHE A 370 -22.69 -7.88 -17.17
C PHE A 370 -21.60 -8.75 -17.83
N MET A 371 -21.90 -9.98 -18.22
CA MET A 371 -21.00 -10.76 -19.08
C MET A 371 -20.83 -10.11 -20.45
N GLN A 372 -21.89 -9.58 -21.08
CA GLN A 372 -21.78 -8.85 -22.35
C GLN A 372 -20.95 -7.57 -22.18
N ARG A 373 -21.20 -6.80 -21.11
CA ARG A 373 -20.45 -5.57 -20.80
C ARG A 373 -18.99 -5.87 -20.50
N SER A 374 -18.68 -7.02 -19.91
CA SER A 374 -17.31 -7.44 -19.63
C SER A 374 -16.46 -7.61 -20.89
N LYS A 375 -17.07 -7.77 -22.08
CA LYS A 375 -16.37 -7.85 -23.37
C LYS A 375 -16.05 -6.49 -24.00
N ARG A 376 -16.45 -5.38 -23.38
CA ARG A 376 -16.22 -4.01 -23.89
C ARG A 376 -14.75 -3.62 -23.96
N TYR A 377 -13.84 -4.34 -23.30
CA TYR A 377 -12.38 -4.17 -23.44
C TYR A 377 -11.93 -4.20 -24.91
N ILE A 378 -12.62 -4.99 -25.76
CA ILE A 378 -12.34 -5.10 -27.20
C ILE A 378 -12.45 -3.75 -27.92
N ASN A 379 -13.26 -2.81 -27.40
CA ASN A 379 -13.49 -1.51 -28.04
C ASN A 379 -12.27 -0.59 -28.03
N VAL A 380 -11.26 -0.90 -27.21
CA VAL A 380 -9.98 -0.19 -27.17
C VAL A 380 -8.83 -1.03 -27.71
N LEU A 381 -9.09 -2.21 -28.27
CA LEU A 381 -8.10 -3.06 -28.94
C LEU A 381 -8.10 -2.78 -30.44
N ASP A 382 -6.98 -2.26 -30.95
CA ASP A 382 -6.84 -1.86 -32.35
C ASP A 382 -6.11 -2.94 -33.17
N LYS A 383 -6.77 -3.43 -34.22
CA LYS A 383 -6.21 -4.46 -35.11
C LYS A 383 -5.04 -3.96 -35.96
N GLU A 384 -4.92 -2.66 -36.21
CA GLU A 384 -3.80 -2.10 -36.98
C GLU A 384 -2.49 -2.21 -36.21
N THR A 385 -2.52 -1.82 -34.93
CA THR A 385 -1.33 -1.84 -34.06
C THR A 385 -1.15 -3.17 -33.33
N GLY A 386 -2.21 -3.97 -33.19
CA GLY A 386 -2.22 -5.20 -32.38
C GLY A 386 -2.16 -4.94 -30.88
N LEU A 387 -2.44 -3.70 -30.45
CA LEU A 387 -2.32 -3.22 -29.07
C LEU A 387 -3.55 -2.40 -28.69
N VAL A 388 -3.62 -1.99 -27.42
CA VAL A 388 -4.59 -0.99 -26.99
C VAL A 388 -4.39 0.34 -27.74
N ARG A 389 -5.46 1.09 -28.01
CA ARG A 389 -5.38 2.41 -28.62
C ARG A 389 -6.50 3.30 -28.12
N GLY A 390 -6.18 4.56 -27.85
CA GLY A 390 -7.17 5.55 -27.43
C GLY A 390 -8.17 5.81 -28.55
N LYS A 391 -9.45 5.90 -28.22
CA LYS A 391 -10.54 6.13 -29.16
C LYS A 391 -11.31 7.38 -28.75
N LYS A 392 -11.57 8.26 -29.69
CA LYS A 392 -12.35 9.50 -29.50
C LYS A 392 -13.84 9.21 -29.46
N LEU A 393 -14.64 10.15 -28.98
CA LEU A 393 -16.10 10.05 -28.90
C LEU A 393 -16.75 9.76 -30.27
N ASN A 394 -16.19 10.30 -31.35
CA ASN A 394 -16.66 10.05 -32.72
C ASN A 394 -16.25 8.68 -33.28
N GLY A 395 -15.54 7.85 -32.51
CA GLY A 395 -15.06 6.53 -32.92
C GLY A 395 -13.71 6.51 -33.64
N GLU A 396 -13.10 7.66 -33.92
CA GLU A 396 -11.75 7.72 -34.48
C GLU A 396 -10.71 7.26 -33.45
N TRP A 397 -9.75 6.46 -33.91
CA TRP A 397 -8.57 6.15 -33.11
C TRP A 397 -7.64 7.38 -33.00
N LEU A 398 -6.95 7.53 -31.88
CA LEU A 398 -5.75 8.37 -31.80
C LEU A 398 -4.70 7.87 -32.80
N PRO A 399 -3.69 8.66 -33.19
CA PRO A 399 -2.51 8.15 -33.92
C PRO A 399 -1.88 6.91 -33.24
N PRO A 400 -1.21 6.01 -33.99
CA PRO A 400 -0.47 4.90 -33.40
C PRO A 400 0.59 5.42 -32.41
N PHE A 401 0.70 4.80 -31.24
CA PHE A 401 1.66 5.16 -30.18
C PHE A 401 1.57 6.62 -29.67
N ASP A 402 0.40 7.24 -29.77
CA ASP A 402 0.16 8.59 -29.25
C ASP A 402 0.33 8.69 -27.72
N LYS A 403 1.36 9.42 -27.28
CA LYS A 403 1.69 9.61 -25.85
C LYS A 403 0.65 10.41 -25.04
N SER A 404 -0.41 10.94 -25.68
CA SER A 404 -1.54 11.57 -24.97
C SER A 404 -2.55 10.55 -24.41
N ILE A 405 -2.36 9.25 -24.70
CA ILE A 405 -3.24 8.17 -24.23
C ILE A 405 -3.30 8.04 -22.70
N SER A 406 -2.19 8.36 -22.01
CA SER A 406 -2.03 8.18 -20.55
C SER A 406 -0.81 8.93 -20.02
N VAL A 407 -0.86 9.32 -18.74
CA VAL A 407 0.31 9.86 -18.04
C VAL A 407 1.52 8.93 -18.04
N TRP A 408 1.27 7.63 -18.07
CA TRP A 408 2.28 6.57 -18.01
C TRP A 408 2.97 6.32 -19.37
N ALA A 409 2.43 6.87 -20.46
CA ALA A 409 3.02 6.75 -21.80
C ALA A 409 4.01 7.89 -22.15
N ARG A 410 4.30 8.82 -21.23
CA ARG A 410 5.07 10.04 -21.53
C ARG A 410 6.59 9.95 -21.49
N GLY A 411 7.13 8.81 -21.07
CA GLY A 411 8.57 8.65 -20.98
C GLY A 411 9.25 8.55 -22.35
N THR A 412 10.32 7.79 -22.36
CA THR A 412 11.01 7.35 -23.57
C THR A 412 10.07 6.59 -24.51
N ASP A 413 10.50 6.35 -25.74
CA ASP A 413 9.73 5.51 -26.66
C ASP A 413 9.60 4.07 -26.11
N HIS A 414 10.56 3.62 -25.31
CA HIS A 414 10.45 2.36 -24.57
C HIS A 414 9.34 2.42 -23.52
N ASP A 415 9.27 3.47 -22.70
CA ASP A 415 8.19 3.62 -21.69
C ASP A 415 6.82 3.67 -22.36
N THR A 416 6.74 4.31 -23.53
CA THR A 416 5.53 4.32 -24.36
C THR A 416 5.18 2.89 -24.79
N GLU A 417 6.11 2.16 -25.39
CA GLU A 417 5.88 0.77 -25.81
C GLU A 417 5.48 -0.14 -24.63
N VAL A 418 6.14 0.01 -23.47
CA VAL A 418 5.81 -0.71 -22.24
C VAL A 418 4.38 -0.42 -21.82
N TYR A 419 3.94 0.84 -21.80
CA TYR A 419 2.55 1.19 -21.48
C TYR A 419 1.57 0.43 -22.39
N TYR A 420 1.75 0.54 -23.71
CA TYR A 420 0.86 -0.07 -24.69
C TYR A 420 0.83 -1.60 -24.54
N LYS A 421 1.98 -2.22 -24.33
CA LYS A 421 2.04 -3.67 -24.22
C LYS A 421 1.45 -4.18 -22.90
N ASN A 422 1.83 -3.55 -21.79
CA ASN A 422 1.35 -3.89 -20.46
C ASN A 422 -0.18 -3.77 -20.36
N HIS A 423 -0.76 -2.66 -20.84
CA HIS A 423 -2.21 -2.45 -20.82
C HIS A 423 -2.98 -3.39 -21.75
N THR A 424 -2.38 -3.85 -22.85
CA THR A 424 -3.02 -4.86 -23.73
C THR A 424 -3.27 -6.17 -22.98
N LEU A 425 -2.48 -6.47 -21.95
CA LEU A 425 -2.65 -7.64 -21.10
C LEU A 425 -3.66 -7.43 -19.95
N LEU A 426 -4.29 -6.25 -19.79
CA LEU A 426 -5.25 -5.99 -18.70
C LEU A 426 -6.63 -6.58 -19.02
N VAL A 427 -6.68 -7.91 -19.21
CA VAL A 427 -7.89 -8.68 -19.51
C VAL A 427 -7.84 -10.05 -18.80
N PRO A 428 -7.72 -10.07 -17.45
CA PRO A 428 -7.55 -11.32 -16.69
C PRO A 428 -8.75 -12.27 -16.83
N HIS A 429 -9.95 -11.71 -17.04
CA HIS A 429 -11.21 -12.44 -17.13
C HIS A 429 -11.48 -13.09 -18.49
N ASP A 430 -10.70 -12.77 -19.52
CA ASP A 430 -10.95 -13.24 -20.89
C ASP A 430 -9.69 -13.46 -21.72
N ILE A 431 -8.75 -14.23 -21.18
CA ILE A 431 -7.51 -14.62 -21.88
C ILE A 431 -7.80 -15.28 -23.25
N PRO A 432 -8.80 -16.16 -23.42
CA PRO A 432 -9.16 -16.68 -24.75
C PRO A 432 -9.56 -15.59 -25.75
N GLY A 433 -10.38 -14.61 -25.33
CA GLY A 433 -10.75 -13.48 -26.19
C GLY A 433 -9.57 -12.59 -26.56
N LEU A 434 -8.62 -12.39 -25.63
CA LEU A 434 -7.36 -11.70 -25.94
C LEU A 434 -6.48 -12.50 -26.92
N ALA A 435 -6.39 -13.81 -26.76
CA ALA A 435 -5.68 -14.68 -27.69
C ALA A 435 -6.29 -14.60 -29.09
N ASP A 436 -7.62 -14.65 -29.21
CA ASP A 436 -8.33 -14.48 -30.49
C ASP A 436 -8.02 -13.13 -31.14
N PHE A 437 -7.99 -12.04 -30.37
CA PHE A 437 -7.59 -10.72 -30.86
C PHE A 437 -6.16 -10.71 -31.41
N MET A 438 -5.22 -11.37 -30.74
CA MET A 438 -3.83 -11.49 -31.19
C MET A 438 -3.62 -12.43 -32.38
N GLY A 439 -4.66 -13.17 -32.79
CA GLY A 439 -4.59 -14.15 -33.89
C GLY A 439 -4.34 -15.59 -33.44
N GLY A 440 -4.65 -15.91 -32.19
CA GLY A 440 -4.61 -17.25 -31.60
C GLY A 440 -3.63 -17.39 -30.43
N GLU A 441 -3.73 -18.51 -29.71
CA GLU A 441 -2.92 -18.80 -28.52
C GLU A 441 -1.41 -18.70 -28.76
N GLU A 442 -0.90 -19.23 -29.88
CA GLU A 442 0.54 -19.16 -30.18
C GLU A 442 1.01 -17.72 -30.41
N LYS A 443 0.14 -16.81 -30.89
CA LYS A 443 0.46 -15.39 -31.01
C LYS A 443 0.50 -14.67 -29.67
N LEU A 444 -0.37 -15.06 -28.75
CA LEU A 444 -0.27 -14.60 -27.36
C LEU A 444 0.99 -15.15 -26.67
N VAL A 445 1.42 -16.39 -26.97
CA VAL A 445 2.70 -16.93 -26.48
C VAL A 445 3.88 -16.10 -27.01
N ASP A 446 3.94 -15.85 -28.32
CA ASP A 446 4.99 -15.02 -28.94
C ASP A 446 5.05 -13.63 -28.30
N TYR A 447 3.88 -13.03 -28.06
CA TYR A 447 3.75 -11.74 -27.41
C TYR A 447 4.30 -11.72 -25.99
N LEU A 448 3.89 -12.69 -25.15
CA LEU A 448 4.36 -12.81 -23.78
C LEU A 448 5.86 -13.09 -23.72
N ASP A 449 6.37 -13.96 -24.61
CA ASP A 449 7.80 -14.25 -24.70
C ASP A 449 8.59 -12.98 -24.97
N GLU A 450 8.21 -12.20 -25.98
CA GLU A 450 8.85 -10.92 -26.28
C GLU A 450 8.75 -9.93 -25.10
N PHE A 451 7.57 -9.85 -24.47
CA PHE A 451 7.30 -8.95 -23.35
C PHE A 451 8.23 -9.23 -22.15
N PHE A 452 8.44 -10.51 -21.79
CA PHE A 452 9.34 -10.88 -20.70
C PHE A 452 10.82 -10.84 -21.12
N GLU A 453 11.17 -11.26 -22.33
CA GLU A 453 12.56 -11.25 -22.82
C GLU A 453 13.14 -9.84 -22.98
N LYS A 454 12.30 -8.86 -23.33
CA LYS A 454 12.68 -7.45 -23.44
C LYS A 454 12.58 -6.67 -22.13
N ASP A 455 12.35 -7.35 -21.00
CA ASP A 455 12.21 -6.74 -19.67
C ASP A 455 11.12 -5.64 -19.62
N MET A 456 10.04 -5.81 -20.38
CA MET A 456 8.90 -4.87 -20.42
C MET A 456 7.90 -5.13 -19.29
N TYR A 457 8.08 -6.22 -18.54
CA TYR A 457 7.32 -6.53 -17.34
C TYR A 457 8.05 -6.09 -16.08
N TYR A 458 7.39 -5.25 -15.30
CA TYR A 458 7.86 -4.81 -13.99
C TYR A 458 6.78 -5.11 -12.96
N VAL A 459 7.13 -5.93 -11.97
CA VAL A 459 6.17 -6.43 -10.95
C VAL A 459 5.86 -5.40 -9.87
N GLY A 460 6.62 -4.31 -9.79
CA GLY A 460 6.34 -3.18 -8.88
C GLY A 460 5.32 -2.18 -9.45
N ASP A 461 4.60 -2.57 -10.51
CA ASP A 461 3.47 -1.82 -11.09
C ASP A 461 2.35 -2.82 -11.41
N GLU A 462 1.13 -2.49 -11.00
CA GLU A 462 0.06 -3.44 -10.74
C GLU A 462 -0.72 -3.88 -12.01
N PHE A 463 -0.69 -3.08 -13.09
CA PHE A 463 -1.59 -3.21 -14.26
C PHE A 463 -1.70 -4.65 -14.81
N SER A 464 -0.57 -5.32 -15.04
CA SER A 464 -0.52 -6.68 -15.62
C SER A 464 0.14 -7.71 -14.71
N MET A 465 0.01 -7.58 -13.38
CA MET A 465 0.57 -8.53 -12.40
C MET A 465 0.24 -10.01 -12.66
N HIS A 466 -0.87 -10.28 -13.35
CA HIS A 466 -1.33 -11.62 -13.72
C HIS A 466 -0.70 -12.18 -15.01
N ALA A 467 0.00 -11.36 -15.80
CA ALA A 467 0.56 -11.73 -17.10
C ALA A 467 1.43 -13.01 -17.08
N PRO A 468 2.33 -13.24 -16.10
CA PRO A 468 3.11 -14.48 -16.05
C PRO A 468 2.26 -15.75 -15.97
N TYR A 469 1.04 -15.64 -15.44
CA TYR A 469 0.12 -16.75 -15.24
C TYR A 469 -0.78 -17.01 -16.46
N MET A 470 -0.80 -16.11 -17.46
CA MET A 470 -1.56 -16.32 -18.69
C MET A 470 -1.09 -17.55 -19.48
N TYR A 471 0.20 -17.91 -19.39
CA TYR A 471 0.71 -19.11 -20.04
C TYR A 471 0.02 -20.39 -19.58
N ASN A 472 -0.49 -20.45 -18.33
CA ASN A 472 -1.27 -21.59 -17.86
C ASN A 472 -2.57 -21.74 -18.66
N SER A 473 -3.27 -20.63 -18.90
CA SER A 473 -4.53 -20.60 -19.65
C SER A 473 -4.36 -21.03 -21.10
N ILE A 474 -3.19 -20.81 -21.72
CA ILE A 474 -2.87 -21.23 -23.10
C ILE A 474 -1.99 -22.49 -23.16
N GLY A 475 -2.04 -23.32 -22.12
CA GLY A 475 -1.44 -24.67 -22.12
C GLY A 475 0.10 -24.71 -22.14
N LYS A 476 0.79 -23.65 -21.67
CA LYS A 476 2.25 -23.56 -21.57
C LYS A 476 2.75 -23.35 -20.13
N PRO A 477 2.31 -24.12 -19.12
CA PRO A 477 2.59 -23.82 -17.71
C PRO A 477 4.06 -23.82 -17.30
N TRP A 478 4.92 -24.52 -18.06
CA TRP A 478 6.37 -24.47 -17.83
C TRP A 478 6.96 -23.08 -18.06
N ARG A 479 6.32 -22.22 -18.87
CA ARG A 479 6.72 -20.82 -19.04
C ARG A 479 6.37 -19.99 -17.79
N THR A 480 5.16 -20.13 -17.24
CA THR A 480 4.78 -19.53 -15.95
C THR A 480 5.76 -19.91 -14.84
N GLN A 481 6.09 -21.20 -14.72
CA GLN A 481 7.04 -21.70 -13.72
C GLN A 481 8.40 -20.99 -13.80
N LYS A 482 8.93 -20.82 -15.01
CA LYS A 482 10.22 -20.16 -15.23
C LYS A 482 10.14 -18.66 -14.93
N VAL A 483 9.19 -17.96 -15.56
CA VAL A 483 9.05 -16.51 -15.43
C VAL A 483 8.83 -16.11 -13.98
N VAL A 484 7.89 -16.76 -13.27
CA VAL A 484 7.62 -16.41 -11.86
C VAL A 484 8.85 -16.65 -10.98
N ARG A 485 9.56 -17.78 -11.14
CA ARG A 485 10.78 -18.05 -10.35
C ARG A 485 11.88 -17.03 -10.62
N ASP A 486 12.06 -16.63 -11.87
CA ASP A 486 13.04 -15.60 -12.24
C ASP A 486 12.66 -14.25 -11.63
N MET A 487 11.40 -13.84 -11.72
CA MET A 487 10.93 -12.55 -11.19
C MET A 487 11.04 -12.49 -9.66
N LEU A 488 10.65 -13.56 -8.96
CA LEU A 488 10.82 -13.66 -7.50
C LEU A 488 12.31 -13.52 -7.11
N ALA A 489 13.22 -14.17 -7.83
CA ALA A 489 14.65 -14.10 -7.55
C ALA A 489 15.29 -12.77 -7.96
N LYS A 490 14.79 -12.11 -9.01
CA LYS A 490 15.31 -10.84 -9.53
C LYS A 490 14.91 -9.66 -8.64
N TYR A 491 13.66 -9.62 -8.21
CA TYR A 491 13.06 -8.41 -7.64
C TYR A 491 12.93 -8.41 -6.12
N PHE A 492 13.04 -9.57 -5.46
CA PHE A 492 12.85 -9.69 -4.03
C PHE A 492 14.09 -10.26 -3.34
N PHE A 493 14.66 -9.51 -2.41
CA PHE A 493 15.86 -9.91 -1.68
C PHE A 493 15.90 -9.30 -0.28
N ASN A 494 16.68 -9.90 0.63
CA ASN A 494 16.70 -9.52 2.04
C ASN A 494 17.63 -8.32 2.29
N ASP A 495 17.20 -7.13 1.86
CA ASP A 495 17.91 -5.86 2.02
C ASP A 495 16.89 -4.70 2.18
N VAL A 496 17.35 -3.51 2.54
CA VAL A 496 16.50 -2.31 2.66
C VAL A 496 15.86 -1.91 1.32
N GLY A 497 16.49 -2.27 0.19
CA GLY A 497 15.94 -2.12 -1.16
C GLY A 497 15.26 -3.38 -1.70
N GLY A 498 14.86 -4.30 -0.84
CA GLY A 498 14.40 -5.65 -1.18
C GLY A 498 13.04 -5.78 -1.87
N LEU A 499 12.39 -4.67 -2.21
CA LEU A 499 11.15 -4.62 -2.97
C LEU A 499 11.39 -3.92 -4.31
N PRO A 500 10.75 -4.37 -5.40
CA PRO A 500 10.98 -3.79 -6.72
C PRO A 500 10.53 -2.33 -6.81
N GLY A 501 9.48 -1.94 -6.07
CA GLY A 501 8.85 -0.63 -6.11
C GLY A 501 8.05 -0.34 -4.83
N ASN A 502 6.97 0.43 -4.96
CA ASN A 502 6.01 0.62 -3.86
C ASN A 502 5.46 -0.74 -3.42
N ASP A 503 5.16 -0.89 -2.13
CA ASP A 503 4.50 -2.11 -1.64
C ASP A 503 2.98 -2.08 -1.83
N ASP A 504 2.45 -0.87 -2.03
CA ASP A 504 1.03 -0.56 -2.23
C ASP A 504 0.10 -1.28 -1.27
N CYS A 505 0.33 -0.99 0.01
CA CYS A 505 -0.42 -1.52 1.15
C CYS A 505 -0.41 -3.05 1.25
N GLY A 506 0.65 -3.70 0.76
CA GLY A 506 0.87 -5.13 0.82
C GLY A 506 0.57 -5.86 -0.48
N GLN A 507 0.16 -5.19 -1.56
CA GLN A 507 -0.15 -5.80 -2.85
C GLN A 507 1.07 -6.45 -3.52
N VAL A 508 2.20 -5.75 -3.59
CA VAL A 508 3.44 -6.32 -4.15
C VAL A 508 3.97 -7.45 -3.25
N SER A 509 3.88 -7.27 -1.93
CA SER A 509 4.20 -8.33 -0.97
C SER A 509 3.31 -9.57 -1.13
N SER A 510 1.99 -9.42 -1.34
CA SER A 510 1.10 -10.56 -1.53
C SER A 510 1.33 -11.27 -2.85
N TRP A 511 1.78 -10.55 -3.90
CA TRP A 511 2.26 -11.17 -5.13
C TRP A 511 3.46 -12.10 -4.87
N TYR A 512 4.44 -11.63 -4.08
CA TYR A 512 5.57 -12.47 -3.67
C TYR A 512 5.11 -13.67 -2.84
N VAL A 513 4.27 -13.45 -1.82
CA VAL A 513 3.78 -14.53 -0.93
C VAL A 513 3.11 -15.64 -1.74
N PHE A 514 2.18 -15.31 -2.64
CA PHE A 514 1.53 -16.28 -3.52
C PHE A 514 2.53 -17.00 -4.44
N GLY A 515 3.36 -16.25 -5.16
CA GLY A 515 4.37 -16.82 -6.06
C GLY A 515 5.33 -17.76 -5.35
N ALA A 516 5.79 -17.39 -4.15
CA ALA A 516 6.69 -18.20 -3.33
C ALA A 516 6.03 -19.48 -2.80
N MET A 517 4.72 -19.44 -2.52
CA MET A 517 3.93 -20.62 -2.18
C MET A 517 3.69 -21.55 -3.38
N GLY A 518 3.74 -21.02 -4.61
CA GLY A 518 3.60 -21.79 -5.85
C GLY A 518 2.23 -21.69 -6.52
N PHE A 519 1.41 -20.68 -6.22
CA PHE A 519 0.14 -20.44 -6.90
C PHE A 519 -0.31 -18.98 -6.79
N TYR A 520 -1.17 -18.49 -7.69
CA TYR A 520 -1.60 -17.07 -7.71
C TYR A 520 -3.06 -16.88 -8.15
N PRO A 521 -3.81 -15.94 -7.55
CA PRO A 521 -5.18 -15.58 -7.96
C PRO A 521 -5.18 -14.66 -9.20
N ALA A 522 -4.95 -15.22 -10.39
CA ALA A 522 -4.77 -14.42 -11.61
C ALA A 522 -6.04 -13.64 -12.05
N ASN A 523 -7.22 -14.10 -11.65
CA ASN A 523 -8.50 -13.49 -11.98
C ASN A 523 -9.41 -13.51 -10.73
N PRO A 524 -9.25 -12.56 -9.78
CA PRO A 524 -10.14 -12.48 -8.62
C PRO A 524 -11.61 -12.41 -9.07
N SER A 525 -12.52 -13.01 -8.29
CA SER A 525 -13.91 -13.43 -8.60
C SER A 525 -14.08 -14.77 -9.31
N ASP A 526 -13.00 -15.37 -9.83
CA ASP A 526 -12.95 -16.77 -10.25
C ASP A 526 -12.39 -17.62 -9.08
N PRO A 527 -13.06 -18.71 -8.63
CA PRO A 527 -12.58 -19.56 -7.55
C PRO A 527 -11.44 -20.51 -8.00
N ILE A 528 -10.53 -20.02 -8.84
CA ILE A 528 -9.39 -20.74 -9.42
C ILE A 528 -8.10 -19.97 -9.15
N TYR A 529 -7.05 -20.70 -8.76
CA TYR A 529 -5.69 -20.19 -8.65
C TYR A 529 -4.80 -20.86 -9.69
N GLN A 530 -3.89 -20.09 -10.27
CA GLN A 530 -2.93 -20.53 -11.27
C GLN A 530 -1.66 -21.06 -10.57
N LEU A 531 -1.32 -22.33 -10.78
CA LEU A 531 -0.11 -22.94 -10.21
C LEU A 531 1.14 -22.41 -10.91
N CYS A 532 2.19 -22.18 -10.14
CA CYS A 532 3.52 -21.84 -10.62
C CYS A 532 4.57 -22.69 -9.90
N SER A 533 5.83 -22.25 -9.88
CA SER A 533 6.91 -23.00 -9.24
C SER A 533 7.18 -22.45 -7.83
N PRO A 534 7.05 -23.28 -6.78
CA PRO A 534 7.25 -22.83 -5.41
C PRO A 534 8.71 -22.53 -5.11
N VAL A 535 8.96 -21.60 -4.19
CA VAL A 535 10.30 -21.29 -3.66
C VAL A 535 10.68 -22.26 -2.55
N PHE A 536 9.72 -22.62 -1.70
CA PHE A 536 9.94 -23.46 -0.52
C PHE A 536 9.81 -24.96 -0.83
N ASN A 537 10.46 -25.80 -0.03
CA ASN A 537 10.31 -27.26 -0.12
C ASN A 537 8.97 -27.71 0.45
N LYS A 538 8.44 -26.97 1.42
CA LYS A 538 7.13 -27.21 2.00
C LYS A 538 6.50 -25.91 2.47
N VAL A 539 5.21 -25.77 2.19
CA VAL A 539 4.35 -24.67 2.64
C VAL A 539 3.11 -25.29 3.27
N ARG A 540 2.79 -24.93 4.50
CA ARG A 540 1.59 -25.35 5.19
C ARG A 540 0.73 -24.13 5.48
N ILE A 541 -0.46 -24.09 4.88
CA ILE A 541 -1.42 -22.99 5.00
C ILE A 541 -2.54 -23.43 5.93
N ASN A 542 -2.78 -22.69 7.02
CA ASN A 542 -3.93 -22.90 7.88
C ASN A 542 -5.17 -22.31 7.21
N VAL A 543 -6.10 -23.17 6.80
CA VAL A 543 -7.32 -22.78 6.05
C VAL A 543 -8.58 -22.76 6.93
N GLY A 544 -8.38 -22.69 8.26
CA GLY A 544 -9.46 -22.66 9.25
C GLY A 544 -10.01 -24.04 9.63
N ASN A 545 -10.89 -24.07 10.64
CA ASN A 545 -11.56 -25.28 11.15
C ASN A 545 -10.61 -26.44 11.52
N GLY A 546 -9.39 -26.12 12.00
CA GLY A 546 -8.36 -27.11 12.32
C GLY A 546 -7.72 -27.80 11.09
N LYS A 547 -8.06 -27.37 9.87
CA LYS A 547 -7.54 -27.91 8.62
C LYS A 547 -6.32 -27.13 8.15
N ALA A 548 -5.48 -27.80 7.39
CA ALA A 548 -4.41 -27.16 6.64
C ALA A 548 -4.28 -27.76 5.25
N PHE A 549 -3.89 -26.92 4.31
CA PHE A 549 -3.48 -27.31 2.97
C PHE A 549 -1.96 -27.21 2.87
N THR A 550 -1.31 -28.31 2.50
CA THR A 550 0.15 -28.39 2.47
C THR A 550 0.63 -28.60 1.04
N ILE A 551 1.52 -27.73 0.57
CA ILE A 551 2.24 -27.88 -0.69
C ILE A 551 3.62 -28.44 -0.36
N ILE A 552 4.00 -29.55 -1.00
CA ILE A 552 5.32 -30.18 -0.84
C ILE A 552 5.99 -30.21 -2.21
N ALA A 553 7.20 -29.68 -2.32
CA ALA A 553 7.97 -29.63 -3.55
C ALA A 553 9.24 -30.50 -3.42
N ASN A 554 9.12 -31.76 -3.82
CA ASN A 554 10.24 -32.70 -3.80
C ASN A 554 11.30 -32.29 -4.83
N ASN A 555 12.57 -32.37 -4.45
CA ASN A 555 13.71 -31.97 -5.26
C ASN A 555 13.73 -30.49 -5.68
N ASN A 556 13.03 -29.60 -4.98
CA ASN A 556 13.08 -28.16 -5.27
C ASN A 556 14.48 -27.59 -5.02
N SER A 557 14.93 -26.72 -5.91
CA SER A 557 16.22 -26.03 -5.83
C SER A 557 16.22 -24.80 -6.74
N LYS A 558 17.35 -24.09 -6.83
CA LYS A 558 17.53 -23.00 -7.78
C LYS A 558 17.55 -23.52 -9.23
N GLU A 559 18.01 -24.76 -9.42
CA GLU A 559 18.08 -25.42 -10.73
C GLU A 559 16.79 -26.15 -11.09
N ASN A 560 16.14 -26.79 -10.11
CA ASN A 560 14.93 -27.58 -10.31
C ASN A 560 13.67 -26.73 -10.16
N VAL A 561 13.40 -25.91 -11.17
CA VAL A 561 12.27 -24.97 -11.17
C VAL A 561 11.00 -25.53 -11.82
N TYR A 562 11.07 -26.67 -12.51
CA TYR A 562 9.94 -27.17 -13.31
C TYR A 562 9.21 -28.32 -12.64
N ILE A 563 7.88 -28.24 -12.57
CA ILE A 563 7.03 -29.33 -12.10
C ILE A 563 7.02 -30.45 -13.15
N GLN A 564 7.46 -31.64 -12.74
CA GLN A 564 7.48 -32.85 -13.57
C GLN A 564 6.19 -33.65 -13.42
N SER A 565 5.63 -33.70 -12.21
CA SER A 565 4.35 -34.31 -11.92
C SER A 565 3.79 -33.76 -10.61
N ALA A 566 2.48 -33.92 -10.41
CA ALA A 566 1.82 -33.53 -9.18
C ALA A 566 0.90 -34.64 -8.67
N LYS A 567 0.70 -34.70 -7.35
CA LYS A 567 -0.35 -35.49 -6.70
C LYS A 567 -1.15 -34.63 -5.75
N LEU A 568 -2.46 -34.71 -5.83
CA LEU A 568 -3.39 -34.08 -4.90
C LEU A 568 -4.03 -35.18 -4.05
N ASN A 569 -3.78 -35.16 -2.74
CA ASN A 569 -4.27 -36.15 -1.79
C ASN A 569 -3.98 -37.60 -2.24
N GLY A 570 -2.77 -37.84 -2.74
CA GLY A 570 -2.30 -39.14 -3.23
C GLY A 570 -2.67 -39.48 -4.69
N ASN A 571 -3.63 -38.77 -5.30
CA ASN A 571 -4.08 -39.02 -6.66
C ASN A 571 -3.29 -38.20 -7.67
N SER A 572 -3.02 -38.74 -8.87
CA SER A 572 -2.35 -38.01 -9.95
C SER A 572 -3.09 -36.71 -10.28
N TYR A 573 -2.35 -35.60 -10.34
CA TYR A 573 -2.87 -34.27 -10.63
C TYR A 573 -2.18 -33.69 -11.88
N GLN A 574 -2.97 -33.41 -12.91
CA GLN A 574 -2.48 -33.01 -14.24
C GLN A 574 -2.97 -31.63 -14.69
N SER A 575 -3.41 -30.79 -13.74
CA SER A 575 -3.85 -29.41 -14.00
C SER A 575 -2.80 -28.40 -13.52
N SER A 576 -2.65 -27.29 -14.25
CA SER A 576 -1.88 -26.11 -13.84
C SER A 576 -2.74 -25.09 -13.08
N GLN A 577 -3.97 -25.47 -12.72
CA GLN A 577 -4.92 -24.66 -11.97
C GLN A 577 -5.33 -25.42 -10.71
N ILE A 578 -5.80 -24.74 -9.66
CA ILE A 578 -6.37 -25.36 -8.46
C ILE A 578 -7.57 -24.55 -7.96
N HIS A 579 -8.66 -25.23 -7.62
CA HIS A 579 -9.87 -24.57 -7.12
C HIS A 579 -9.73 -24.14 -5.66
N HIS A 580 -10.40 -23.04 -5.31
CA HIS A 580 -10.47 -22.52 -3.94
C HIS A 580 -11.00 -23.56 -2.95
N GLU A 581 -12.08 -24.27 -3.30
CA GLU A 581 -12.65 -25.32 -2.44
C GLU A 581 -11.67 -26.45 -2.14
N THR A 582 -10.78 -26.79 -3.09
CA THR A 582 -9.74 -27.80 -2.90
C THR A 582 -8.73 -27.36 -1.84
N ILE A 583 -8.34 -26.08 -1.86
CA ILE A 583 -7.44 -25.51 -0.84
C ILE A 583 -8.15 -25.50 0.52
N MET A 584 -9.38 -24.98 0.59
CA MET A 584 -10.14 -24.86 1.84
C MET A 584 -10.54 -26.22 2.45
N ALA A 585 -10.64 -27.27 1.63
CA ALA A 585 -10.85 -28.64 2.11
C ALA A 585 -9.66 -29.17 2.93
N GLY A 586 -8.47 -28.58 2.76
CA GLY A 586 -7.21 -29.06 3.32
C GLY A 586 -6.65 -30.28 2.57
N GLY A 587 -5.55 -30.84 3.08
CA GLY A 587 -4.86 -31.96 2.48
C GLY A 587 -3.49 -31.58 1.92
N GLU A 588 -3.03 -32.32 0.91
CA GLU A 588 -1.65 -32.20 0.40
C GLU A 588 -1.61 -32.15 -1.13
N LEU A 589 -0.85 -31.20 -1.66
CA LEU A 589 -0.43 -31.11 -3.05
C LEU A 589 1.08 -31.33 -3.13
N ILE A 590 1.49 -32.43 -3.75
CA ILE A 590 2.89 -32.87 -3.80
C ILE A 590 3.38 -32.71 -5.24
N PHE A 591 4.41 -31.90 -5.44
CA PHE A 591 5.12 -31.74 -6.70
C PHE A 591 6.42 -32.53 -6.71
N GLU A 592 6.72 -33.14 -7.86
CA GLU A 592 8.07 -33.61 -8.20
C GLU A 592 8.73 -32.57 -9.10
N MET A 593 9.81 -31.93 -8.63
CA MET A 593 10.50 -30.86 -9.35
C MET A 593 11.66 -31.40 -10.20
N GLY A 594 12.03 -30.67 -11.25
CA GLY A 594 13.15 -31.02 -12.13
C GLY A 594 13.71 -29.80 -12.86
N SER A 595 14.90 -29.96 -13.45
CA SER A 595 15.66 -28.87 -14.09
C SER A 595 15.31 -28.62 -15.55
N LYS A 596 14.44 -29.44 -16.15
CA LYS A 596 13.98 -29.28 -17.54
C LYS A 596 12.46 -29.18 -17.58
N PRO A 597 11.88 -28.38 -18.49
CA PRO A 597 10.44 -28.24 -18.60
C PRO A 597 9.78 -29.56 -19.00
N ASN A 598 8.76 -29.98 -18.25
CA ASN A 598 7.86 -31.05 -18.69
C ASN A 598 6.69 -30.44 -19.47
N LYS A 599 6.79 -30.45 -20.80
CA LYS A 599 5.75 -29.93 -21.70
C LYS A 599 4.47 -30.78 -21.78
N LYS A 600 4.37 -31.86 -21.01
CA LYS A 600 3.19 -32.75 -20.97
C LYS A 600 2.38 -32.60 -19.69
N TRP A 601 2.89 -31.92 -18.67
CA TRP A 601 2.19 -31.73 -17.40
C TRP A 601 1.46 -30.40 -17.37
N GLY A 602 0.23 -30.39 -16.83
CA GLY A 602 -0.51 -29.15 -16.59
C GLY A 602 -1.04 -28.47 -17.85
N ASN A 603 -0.98 -29.14 -19.00
CA ASN A 603 -1.57 -28.63 -20.23
C ASN A 603 -3.09 -28.76 -20.11
N TYR A 604 -3.74 -27.65 -19.77
CA TYR A 604 -5.18 -27.54 -19.91
C TYR A 604 -5.47 -27.35 -21.41
N SER A 605 -6.18 -28.29 -22.04
CA SER A 605 -6.80 -28.03 -23.35
C SER A 605 -8.20 -27.49 -23.08
N HIS A 606 -8.49 -26.29 -23.59
CA HIS A 606 -9.83 -25.70 -23.54
C HIS A 606 -10.92 -26.62 -24.10
#